data_AF-A0A7L5UIL2-F1
#
_entry.id   AF-A0A7L5UIL2-F1
#
_cell.length_a   1.000
_cell.length_b   1.000
_cell.length_c   1.000
_cell.angle_alpha   90.00
_cell.angle_beta   90.00
_cell.angle_gamma   90.00
#
_symmetry.space_group_name_H-M   'P 1'
#
loop_
_entity.id
_entity.type
_entity.pdbx_description
1 polymer ?
#
loop_
_entity_poly.entity_id
_entity_poly.type
_entity_poly.pdbx_seq_one_letter_code
_entity_poly.pdbx_strand_id
1 'polypeptide(L)'
;MPGNKKLNENTYEQVKNYLMAGLTLKDALALVDIAYTTWNGYERKDPSLRRKRKQWQGMLKAQAKLNIAKYVYGDKRSGIEPDPAWSRYLLDEIEKQETKAIQNNLSKARIERLKAETERLKFETKQLSENDSLTKIVFTDDLKPDAEVDNDGAEE
;
A
#
# COMPACT_ATOMS: atom_id res chain seq x y z
N MET A 1 11.27 -36.14 0.68
CA MET A 1 10.06 -35.40 0.25
C MET A 1 9.16 -35.27 1.47
N PRO A 2 8.67 -34.07 1.85
CA PRO A 2 7.74 -33.95 2.95
C PRO A 2 6.42 -34.65 2.56
N GLY A 3 6.07 -35.70 3.30
CA GLY A 3 4.95 -36.58 2.99
C GLY A 3 3.60 -35.87 3.10
N ASN A 4 2.62 -36.35 2.34
CA ASN A 4 1.20 -35.97 2.46
C ASN A 4 0.62 -36.42 3.82
N LYS A 5 1.08 -35.83 4.93
CA LYS A 5 0.53 -36.05 6.28
C LYS A 5 -0.87 -35.46 6.34
N LYS A 6 -1.94 -36.28 6.38
CA LYS A 6 -3.31 -35.79 6.59
C LYS A 6 -3.36 -34.88 7.84
N LEU A 7 -4.11 -33.77 7.75
CA LEU A 7 -4.39 -32.93 8.92
C LEU A 7 -5.13 -33.76 9.95
N ASN A 8 -4.46 -34.05 11.06
CA ASN A 8 -5.07 -34.69 12.23
C ASN A 8 -5.25 -33.65 13.34
N GLU A 9 -6.05 -34.00 14.36
CA GLU A 9 -6.40 -33.09 15.44
C GLU A 9 -5.16 -32.59 16.21
N ASN A 10 -4.17 -33.46 16.41
CA ASN A 10 -2.94 -33.11 17.14
C ASN A 10 -2.12 -32.04 16.41
N THR A 11 -1.87 -32.24 15.11
CA THR A 11 -1.19 -31.26 14.26
C THR A 11 -1.96 -29.95 14.22
N TYR A 12 -3.29 -30.00 14.12
CA TYR A 12 -4.14 -28.81 14.10
C TYR A 12 -3.98 -28.00 15.38
N GLU A 13 -4.05 -28.64 16.56
CA GLU A 13 -3.87 -27.98 17.85
C GLU A 13 -2.44 -27.45 18.04
N GLN A 14 -1.42 -28.18 17.59
CA GLN A 14 -0.03 -27.69 17.62
C GLN A 14 0.15 -26.43 16.77
N VAL A 15 -0.33 -26.44 15.52
CA VAL A 15 -0.25 -25.27 14.63
C VAL A 15 -1.03 -24.09 15.23
N LYS A 16 -2.22 -24.32 15.76
CA LYS A 16 -3.01 -23.30 16.46
C LYS A 16 -2.23 -22.69 17.62
N ASN A 17 -1.64 -23.49 18.49
CA ASN A 17 -0.88 -23.02 19.64
C ASN A 17 0.34 -22.19 19.23
N TYR A 18 1.09 -22.64 18.22
CA TYR A 18 2.23 -21.88 17.69
C TYR A 18 1.81 -20.54 17.09
N LEU A 19 0.71 -20.51 16.34
CA LEU A 19 0.18 -19.27 15.76
C LEU A 19 -0.33 -18.32 16.85
N MET A 20 -0.99 -18.84 17.88
CA MET A 20 -1.44 -18.06 19.04
C MET A 20 -0.26 -17.52 19.87
N ALA A 21 0.88 -18.22 19.86
CA ALA A 21 2.13 -17.76 20.45
C ALA A 21 2.88 -16.73 19.58
N GLY A 22 2.34 -16.38 18.41
CA GLY A 22 2.88 -15.33 17.54
C GLY A 22 3.83 -15.80 16.43
N LEU A 23 4.00 -17.11 16.25
CA LEU A 23 4.82 -17.62 15.15
C LEU A 23 4.15 -17.33 13.80
N THR A 24 4.97 -17.16 12.77
CA THR A 24 4.46 -17.10 11.41
C THR A 24 3.88 -18.45 11.00
N LEU A 25 2.95 -18.47 10.03
CA LEU A 25 2.44 -19.75 9.52
C LEU A 25 3.56 -20.64 8.98
N LYS A 26 4.59 -20.06 8.35
CA LYS A 26 5.71 -20.82 7.80
C LYS A 26 6.49 -21.53 8.90
N ASP A 27 6.78 -20.83 10.00
CA ASP A 27 7.57 -21.38 11.11
C ASP A 27 6.75 -22.39 11.92
N ALA A 28 5.48 -22.08 12.19
CA ALA A 28 4.57 -23.01 12.86
C ALA A 28 4.43 -24.33 12.08
N LEU A 29 4.33 -24.25 10.74
CA LEU A 29 4.25 -25.44 9.88
C LEU A 29 5.58 -26.20 9.79
N ALA A 30 6.71 -25.49 9.81
CA ALA A 30 8.03 -26.13 9.85
C ALA A 30 8.21 -26.95 11.13
N LEU A 31 7.74 -26.45 12.28
CA LEU A 31 7.82 -27.15 13.57
C LEU A 31 6.98 -28.43 13.64
N VAL A 32 5.86 -28.49 12.90
CA VAL A 32 5.02 -29.71 12.82
C VAL A 32 5.34 -30.58 11.60
N ASP A 33 6.40 -30.24 10.86
CA ASP A 33 6.84 -30.94 9.65
C ASP A 33 5.72 -31.04 8.59
N ILE A 34 5.13 -29.89 8.27
CA ILE A 34 4.14 -29.73 7.19
C ILE A 34 4.62 -28.69 6.18
N ALA A 35 4.58 -29.06 4.90
CA ALA A 35 4.84 -28.10 3.83
C ALA A 35 3.71 -27.07 3.73
N TYR A 36 4.07 -25.82 3.45
CA TYR A 36 3.10 -24.73 3.24
C TYR A 36 2.08 -25.04 2.13
N THR A 37 2.52 -25.70 1.05
CA THR A 37 1.65 -26.14 -0.05
C THR A 37 0.60 -27.14 0.41
N THR A 38 0.98 -28.07 1.29
CA THR A 38 0.09 -29.05 1.91
C THR A 38 -0.97 -28.37 2.77
N TRP A 39 -0.56 -27.40 3.61
CA TRP A 39 -1.49 -26.60 4.41
C TRP A 39 -2.48 -25.79 3.55
N ASN A 40 -2.00 -25.17 2.46
CA ASN A 40 -2.88 -24.49 1.51
C ASN A 40 -3.90 -25.45 0.88
N GLY A 41 -3.52 -26.70 0.66
CA GLY A 41 -4.43 -27.76 0.24
C GLY A 41 -5.58 -27.97 1.25
N TYR A 42 -5.30 -27.92 2.54
CA TYR A 42 -6.32 -27.98 3.59
C TYR A 42 -7.21 -26.75 3.60
N GLU A 43 -6.64 -25.55 3.54
CA GLU A 43 -7.43 -24.30 3.50
C GLU A 43 -8.34 -24.18 2.26
N ARG A 44 -7.93 -24.76 1.14
CA ARG A 44 -8.78 -24.80 -0.07
C ARG A 44 -9.95 -25.77 0.08
N LYS A 45 -9.74 -26.90 0.75
CA LYS A 45 -10.78 -27.91 1.00
C LYS A 45 -11.73 -27.48 2.11
N ASP A 46 -11.22 -26.78 3.12
CA ASP A 46 -12.01 -26.20 4.21
C ASP A 46 -11.70 -24.69 4.36
N PRO A 47 -12.52 -23.82 3.75
CA PRO A 47 -12.38 -22.37 3.88
C PRO A 47 -12.52 -21.85 5.33
N SER A 48 -13.15 -22.62 6.23
CA SER A 48 -13.29 -22.24 7.64
C SER A 48 -11.94 -22.28 8.35
N LEU A 49 -11.04 -23.20 7.99
CA LEU A 49 -9.69 -23.32 8.52
C LEU A 49 -8.88 -22.04 8.29
N ARG A 50 -8.99 -21.44 7.09
CA ARG A 50 -8.33 -20.18 6.77
C ARG A 50 -8.81 -19.04 7.68
N ARG A 51 -10.10 -19.00 8.00
CA ARG A 51 -10.67 -17.98 8.91
C ARG A 51 -10.15 -18.19 10.33
N LYS A 52 -10.18 -19.43 10.84
CA LYS A 52 -9.64 -19.79 12.16
C LYS A 52 -8.15 -19.46 12.27
N ARG A 53 -7.35 -19.82 11.27
CA ARG A 53 -5.92 -19.46 11.23
C ARG A 53 -5.68 -17.97 11.37
N LYS A 54 -6.41 -17.15 10.60
CA LYS A 54 -6.30 -15.68 10.70
C LYS A 54 -6.66 -15.19 12.09
N GLN A 55 -7.66 -15.79 12.74
CA GLN A 55 -8.01 -15.48 14.13
C GLN A 55 -6.86 -15.84 15.07
N TRP A 56 -6.30 -17.05 14.98
CA TRP A 56 -5.17 -17.47 15.83
C TRP A 56 -3.94 -16.57 15.69
N GLN A 57 -3.58 -16.19 14.46
CA GLN A 57 -2.50 -15.23 14.21
C GLN A 57 -2.76 -13.84 14.82
N GLY A 58 -4.03 -13.46 14.99
CA GLY A 58 -4.42 -12.23 15.65
C GLY A 58 -4.49 -12.34 17.18
N MET A 59 -4.50 -13.55 17.74
CA MET A 59 -4.76 -13.74 19.17
C MET A 59 -3.65 -13.19 20.06
N LEU A 60 -2.37 -13.37 19.72
CA LEU A 60 -1.29 -12.79 20.53
C LEU A 60 -1.43 -11.27 20.63
N LYS A 61 -1.72 -10.61 19.51
CA LYS A 61 -1.91 -9.16 19.46
C LYS A 61 -3.15 -8.73 20.26
N ALA A 62 -4.24 -9.49 20.18
CA ALA A 62 -5.45 -9.23 20.97
C ALA A 62 -5.17 -9.39 22.48
N GLN A 63 -4.47 -10.45 22.87
CA GLN A 63 -4.07 -10.71 24.25
C GLN A 63 -3.14 -9.60 24.77
N ALA A 64 -2.16 -9.18 23.98
CA ALA A 64 -1.28 -8.08 24.33
C ALA A 64 -2.06 -6.77 24.57
N LYS A 65 -3.04 -6.45 23.71
CA LYS A 65 -3.93 -5.29 23.91
C LYS A 65 -4.74 -5.38 25.20
N LEU A 66 -5.29 -6.56 25.50
CA LEU A 66 -6.01 -6.79 26.75
C LEU A 66 -5.09 -6.63 27.97
N ASN A 67 -3.86 -7.15 27.90
CA ASN A 67 -2.88 -7.00 28.98
C ASN A 67 -2.54 -5.52 29.20
N ILE A 68 -2.25 -4.76 28.13
CA ILE A 68 -2.02 -3.32 28.22
C ILE A 68 -3.23 -2.61 28.86
N ALA A 69 -4.45 -2.91 28.39
CA ALA A 69 -5.66 -2.32 28.94
C ALA A 69 -5.83 -2.60 30.44
N LYS A 70 -5.49 -3.81 30.91
CA LYS A 70 -5.51 -4.14 32.34
C LYS A 70 -4.57 -3.27 33.16
N TYR A 71 -3.37 -2.98 32.66
CA TYR A 71 -2.43 -2.08 33.35
C TYR A 71 -2.82 -0.60 33.21
N VAL A 72 -3.50 -0.20 32.14
CA VAL A 72 -3.98 1.19 31.97
C VAL A 72 -5.17 1.49 32.90
N TYR A 73 -6.16 0.60 32.96
CA TYR A 73 -7.38 0.83 33.74
C TYR A 73 -7.36 0.22 35.14
N GLY A 74 -6.38 -0.66 35.42
CA GLY A 74 -6.41 -1.55 36.56
C GLY A 74 -7.37 -2.73 36.35
N ASP A 75 -7.10 -3.84 37.03
CA ASP A 75 -7.99 -4.99 37.09
C ASP A 75 -8.00 -5.55 38.53
N LYS A 76 -9.00 -5.14 39.30
CA LYS A 76 -9.19 -5.56 40.69
C LYS A 76 -9.32 -7.08 40.86
N ARG A 77 -9.85 -7.79 39.85
CA ARG A 77 -10.02 -9.25 39.92
C ARG A 77 -8.68 -9.98 39.80
N SER A 78 -7.76 -9.39 39.04
CA SER A 78 -6.41 -9.93 38.83
C SER A 78 -5.37 -9.30 39.78
N GLY A 79 -5.77 -8.42 40.69
CA GLY A 79 -4.86 -7.69 41.60
C GLY A 79 -3.94 -6.70 40.89
N ILE A 80 -4.31 -6.23 39.70
CA ILE A 80 -3.50 -5.30 38.90
C ILE A 80 -3.94 -3.86 39.23
N GLU A 81 -3.00 -3.04 39.70
CA GLU A 81 -3.22 -1.62 39.88
C GLU A 81 -2.97 -0.84 38.57
N PRO A 82 -3.68 0.27 38.33
CA PRO A 82 -3.39 1.14 37.20
C PRO A 82 -1.97 1.70 37.28
N ASP A 83 -1.21 1.60 36.19
CA ASP A 83 0.15 2.14 36.07
C ASP A 83 0.19 3.22 34.95
N PRO A 84 0.45 4.49 35.32
CA PRO A 84 0.57 5.58 34.35
C PRO A 84 1.63 5.37 33.27
N ALA A 85 2.66 4.55 33.51
CA ALA A 85 3.69 4.26 32.51
C ALA A 85 3.09 3.52 31.30
N TRP A 86 2.14 2.61 31.50
CA TRP A 86 1.43 1.93 30.42
C TRP A 86 0.53 2.86 29.61
N SER A 87 -0.09 3.85 30.27
CA SER A 87 -0.86 4.88 29.58
C SER A 87 0.03 5.73 28.67
N ARG A 88 1.22 6.14 29.16
CA ARG A 88 2.21 6.87 28.35
C ARG A 88 2.68 6.04 27.17
N TYR A 89 3.08 4.80 27.41
CA TYR A 89 3.50 3.87 26.37
C TYR A 89 2.43 3.73 25.26
N LEU A 90 1.16 3.60 25.65
CA LEU A 90 0.06 3.48 24.70
C LEU A 90 -0.11 4.74 23.85
N LEU A 91 -0.03 5.93 24.46
CA LEU A 91 -0.11 7.22 23.75
C LEU A 91 1.03 7.37 22.74
N ASP A 92 2.28 7.12 23.16
CA ASP A 92 3.46 7.20 22.29
C ASP A 92 3.32 6.26 21.07
N GLU A 93 2.78 5.06 21.29
CA GLU A 93 2.56 4.09 20.22
C GLU A 93 1.46 4.52 19.24
N ILE A 94 0.39 5.15 19.74
CA ILE A 94 -0.67 5.74 18.90
C ILE A 94 -0.09 6.86 18.04
N GLU A 95 0.64 7.80 18.64
CA GLU A 95 1.27 8.93 17.91
C GLU A 95 2.23 8.44 16.82
N LYS A 96 3.03 7.42 17.11
CA LYS A 96 3.92 6.79 16.11
C LYS A 96 3.14 6.20 14.93
N GLN A 97 2.02 5.52 15.20
CA GLN A 97 1.18 4.94 14.16
C GLN A 97 0.51 6.00 13.30
N GLU A 98 0.00 7.07 13.91
CA GLU A 98 -0.59 8.21 13.20
C GLU A 98 0.44 8.92 12.33
N THR A 99 1.63 9.20 12.87
CA THR A 99 2.74 9.82 12.12
C THR A 99 3.11 8.99 10.89
N LYS A 100 3.23 7.66 11.06
CA LYS A 100 3.51 6.75 9.95
C LYS A 100 2.37 6.71 8.92
N ALA A 101 1.11 6.75 9.36
CA ALA A 101 -0.04 6.79 8.46
C ALA A 101 -0.05 8.08 7.62
N ILE A 102 0.20 9.23 8.25
CA ILE A 102 0.32 10.53 7.59
C ILE A 102 1.43 10.51 6.55
N GLN A 103 2.63 10.02 6.91
CA GLN A 103 3.76 9.89 5.98
C GLN A 103 3.40 9.02 4.76
N ASN A 104 2.79 7.86 4.99
CA ASN A 104 2.39 6.97 3.89
C ASN A 104 1.37 7.62 2.96
N ASN A 105 0.39 8.35 3.50
CA ASN A 105 -0.61 9.05 2.70
C ASN A 105 0.00 10.19 1.88
N LEU A 106 0.91 10.95 2.48
CA LEU A 106 1.66 12.00 1.80
C LEU A 106 2.55 11.43 0.68
N SER A 107 3.24 10.31 0.91
CA SER A 107 4.03 9.62 -0.11
C SER A 107 3.15 9.15 -1.28
N LYS A 108 1.97 8.58 -1.01
CA LYS A 108 1.03 8.16 -2.06
C LYS A 108 0.53 9.36 -2.89
N ALA A 109 0.10 10.43 -2.24
CA ALA A 109 -0.35 11.65 -2.94
C ALA A 109 0.76 12.27 -3.81
N ARG A 110 2.02 12.25 -3.33
CA ARG A 110 3.18 12.69 -4.14
C ARG A 110 3.39 11.80 -5.37
N ILE A 111 3.30 10.48 -5.21
CA ILE A 111 3.43 9.54 -6.33
C ILE A 111 2.32 9.75 -7.36
N GLU A 112 1.08 9.97 -6.92
CA GLU A 112 -0.06 10.24 -7.81
C GLU A 112 0.12 11.55 -8.58
N ARG A 113 0.59 12.61 -7.91
CA ARG A 113 0.93 13.88 -8.56
C ARG A 113 2.02 13.71 -9.61
N LEU A 114 3.10 13.01 -9.28
CA LEU A 114 4.19 12.73 -10.22
C LEU A 114 3.70 11.91 -11.42
N LYS A 115 2.85 10.90 -11.20
CA LYS A 115 2.25 10.13 -12.30
C LYS A 115 1.42 11.02 -13.22
N ALA A 116 0.53 11.85 -12.67
CA ALA A 116 -0.28 12.78 -13.47
C ALA A 116 0.59 13.75 -14.28
N GLU A 117 1.67 14.26 -13.68
CA GLU A 117 2.63 15.14 -14.34
C GLU A 117 3.40 14.41 -15.45
N THR A 118 3.86 13.18 -15.21
CA THR A 118 4.52 12.38 -16.25
C THR A 118 3.60 12.05 -17.43
N GLU A 119 2.33 11.75 -17.17
CA GLU A 119 1.36 11.50 -18.25
C GLU A 119 1.05 12.77 -19.03
N ARG A 120 0.95 13.92 -18.35
CA ARG A 120 0.81 15.23 -19.01
C ARG A 120 2.03 15.55 -19.88
N LEU A 121 3.24 15.39 -19.36
CA LEU A 121 4.48 15.62 -20.11
C LEU A 121 4.58 14.68 -21.31
N LYS A 122 4.23 13.40 -21.16
CA LYS A 122 4.16 12.45 -22.30
C LYS A 122 3.16 12.93 -23.36
N PHE A 123 1.99 13.39 -22.94
CA PHE A 123 0.98 13.92 -23.86
C PHE A 123 1.50 15.18 -24.59
N GLU A 124 2.08 16.13 -23.87
CA GLU A 124 2.65 17.37 -24.44
C GLU A 124 3.81 17.04 -25.41
N THR A 125 4.73 16.13 -25.06
CA THR A 125 5.80 15.71 -25.97
C THR A 125 5.29 15.02 -27.23
N LYS A 126 4.22 14.22 -27.12
CA LYS A 126 3.60 13.57 -28.26
C LYS A 126 2.97 14.59 -29.21
N GLN A 127 2.24 15.57 -28.67
CA GLN A 127 1.69 16.66 -29.45
C GLN A 127 2.78 17.51 -30.13
N LEU A 128 3.86 17.83 -29.42
CA LEU A 128 4.99 18.55 -30.00
C LEU A 128 5.66 17.75 -31.13
N SER A 129 5.84 16.44 -30.96
CA SER A 129 6.41 15.58 -32.01
C SER A 129 5.51 15.44 -33.24
N GLU A 130 4.19 15.50 -33.06
CA GLU A 130 3.22 15.47 -34.17
C GLU A 130 3.14 16.83 -34.88
N ASN A 131 3.25 17.94 -34.14
CA ASN A 131 3.20 19.30 -34.67
C ASN A 131 4.51 19.77 -35.34
N ASP A 132 5.65 19.13 -35.07
CA ASP A 132 6.92 19.38 -35.78
C ASP A 132 6.88 19.04 -37.29
N SER A 133 5.80 18.40 -37.75
CA SER A 133 5.56 18.12 -39.18
C SER A 133 4.86 19.25 -39.95
N LEU A 134 4.48 20.36 -39.30
CA LEU A 134 3.58 21.38 -39.87
C LEU A 134 4.20 22.77 -40.19
N THR A 135 5.52 22.95 -40.13
CA THR A 135 6.16 24.16 -40.67
C THR A 135 6.91 23.88 -41.97
N LYS A 136 6.19 23.48 -43.02
CA LYS A 136 6.62 23.78 -44.38
C LYS A 136 6.17 25.20 -44.69
N ILE A 137 7.02 26.19 -44.38
CA ILE A 137 6.82 27.57 -44.84
C ILE A 137 6.90 27.52 -46.36
N VAL A 138 5.77 27.56 -47.03
CA VAL A 138 5.70 27.75 -48.48
C VAL A 138 5.78 29.25 -48.70
N PHE A 139 6.98 29.76 -49.00
CA PHE A 139 7.12 31.07 -49.62
C PHE A 139 6.57 30.94 -51.03
N THR A 140 5.33 31.34 -51.26
CA THR A 140 4.83 31.61 -52.61
C THR A 140 5.49 32.91 -53.06
N ASP A 141 6.67 32.74 -53.64
CA ASP A 141 7.35 33.69 -54.50
C ASP A 141 6.49 33.89 -55.76
N ASP A 142 5.54 34.83 -55.67
CA ASP A 142 4.81 35.33 -56.84
C ASP A 142 4.66 36.85 -56.69
N LEU A 143 5.83 37.51 -56.69
CA LEU A 143 5.98 38.87 -57.15
C LEU A 143 5.58 38.91 -58.63
N LYS A 144 4.50 39.64 -58.96
CA LYS A 144 4.49 40.42 -60.20
C LYS A 144 4.22 41.89 -59.89
N PRO A 145 5.20 42.77 -60.18
CA PRO A 145 5.01 44.21 -60.21
C PRO A 145 4.28 44.60 -61.51
N ASP A 146 3.93 45.89 -61.58
CA ASP A 146 3.42 46.67 -62.72
C ASP A 146 1.95 47.10 -62.54
N ALA A 147 1.56 48.36 -62.68
CA ALA A 147 2.30 49.62 -62.84
C ALA A 147 1.31 50.77 -62.56
N GLU A 148 1.84 51.80 -61.91
CA GLU A 148 1.52 53.25 -61.90
C GLU A 148 0.14 53.76 -62.34
N VAL A 149 -0.48 54.59 -61.48
CA VAL A 149 -1.08 55.87 -61.88
C VAL A 149 -0.97 56.90 -60.73
N ASP A 150 -0.04 57.84 -60.97
CA ASP A 150 -0.03 59.29 -60.74
C ASP A 150 0.00 59.96 -59.35
N ASN A 151 0.78 61.04 -59.40
CA ASN A 151 1.39 61.85 -58.37
C ASN A 151 0.77 63.28 -58.34
N ASP A 152 1.03 63.98 -57.22
CA ASP A 152 1.08 65.44 -56.99
C ASP A 152 -0.16 66.35 -56.81
N GLY A 153 -0.14 67.04 -55.66
CA GLY A 153 -0.60 68.44 -55.43
C GLY A 153 -1.75 68.57 -54.40
N ALA A 154 -1.73 69.42 -53.37
CA ALA A 154 -0.83 70.45 -52.85
C ALA A 154 -1.31 70.87 -51.43
N GLU A 155 -0.44 71.55 -50.66
CA GLU A 155 -0.62 72.45 -49.48
C GLU A 155 0.56 72.15 -48.51
N GLU A 156 1.59 72.97 -48.31
CA GLU A 156 1.86 74.42 -48.47
C GLU A 156 3.23 74.70 -49.09
#